data_AF-A0A7K0LQE6-F1
#
_entry.id   AF-A0A7K0LQE6-F1
#
_cell.length_a   1.000
_cell.length_b   1.000
_cell.length_c   1.000
_cell.angle_alpha   90.00
_cell.angle_beta   90.00
_cell.angle_gamma   90.00
#
_symmetry.space_group_name_H-M   'P 1'
#
loop_
_entity.id
_entity.type
_entity.pdbx_description
1 polymer ?
#
loop_
_entity_poly.entity_id
_entity_poly.type
_entity_poly.pdbx_seq_one_letter_code
_entity_poly.pdbx_strand_id
1 'polypeptide(L)' 'PRIFEHAAALLNLPLTECVFVDDELVNVLAAQALGMRAIHCRDTALVAAELITLFALDPEQA' A
#
# COMPACT_ATOMS: atom_id res chain seq x y z
N PRO A 1 -12.02 6.29 6.49
CA PRO A 1 -12.14 4.82 6.67
C PRO A 1 -12.84 4.10 5.50
N ARG A 2 -14.10 4.44 5.17
CA ARG A 2 -14.90 3.72 4.15
C ARG A 2 -14.29 3.66 2.75
N ILE A 3 -13.42 4.61 2.39
CA ILE A 3 -12.74 4.62 1.09
C ILE A 3 -11.76 3.45 0.92
N PHE A 4 -11.06 3.04 1.99
CA PHE A 4 -10.13 1.91 1.97
C PHE A 4 -10.88 0.60 1.75
N GLU A 5 -11.96 0.38 2.52
CA GLU A 5 -12.84 -0.77 2.39
C GLU A 5 -13.46 -0.85 1.00
N HIS A 6 -13.90 0.29 0.45
CA HIS A 6 -14.43 0.36 -0.90
C HIS A 6 -13.39 0.00 -1.96
N ALA A 7 -12.16 0.53 -1.85
CA ALA A 7 -11.07 0.21 -2.77
C ALA A 7 -10.71 -1.29 -2.75
N ALA A 8 -10.59 -1.88 -1.56
CA ALA A 8 -10.31 -3.30 -1.43
C ALA A 8 -11.47 -4.17 -1.96
N ALA A 9 -12.72 -3.74 -1.76
CA ALA A 9 -13.89 -4.41 -2.33
C ALA A 9 -13.90 -4.39 -3.87
N LEU A 10 -13.46 -3.30 -4.52
CA LEU A 10 -13.31 -3.26 -5.98
C LEU A 10 -12.28 -4.28 -6.51
N LEU A 11 -11.28 -4.62 -5.68
CA LEU A 11 -10.27 -5.63 -5.98
C LEU A 11 -10.70 -7.06 -5.57
N ASN A 12 -11.85 -7.20 -4.89
CA ASN A 12 -12.28 -8.44 -4.22
C ASN A 12 -11.23 -9.02 -3.27
N LEU A 13 -10.49 -8.15 -2.56
CA LEU A 13 -9.46 -8.53 -1.59
C LEU A 13 -9.83 -8.00 -0.19
N PRO A 14 -9.41 -8.70 0.88
CA PRO A 14 -9.44 -8.13 2.22
C PRO A 14 -8.36 -7.04 2.38
N LEU A 15 -8.59 -6.07 3.27
CA LEU A 15 -7.63 -4.99 3.55
C LEU A 15 -6.22 -5.50 3.93
N THR A 16 -6.15 -6.65 4.61
CA THR A 16 -4.90 -7.29 5.04
C THR A 16 -4.05 -7.84 3.88
N GLU A 17 -4.64 -8.03 2.70
CA GLU A 17 -3.95 -8.45 1.47
C GLU A 17 -3.67 -7.27 0.54
N CYS A 18 -3.98 -6.05 0.96
CA CYS A 18 -3.69 -4.83 0.21
C CYS A 18 -2.49 -4.08 0.80
N VAL A 19 -1.74 -3.45 -0.09
CA VAL A 19 -0.70 -2.46 0.26
C VAL A 19 -1.21 -1.09 -0.11
N PHE A 20 -1.21 -0.16 0.84
CA PHE A 20 -1.58 1.23 0.62
C PHE A 20 -0.34 2.10 0.54
N VAL A 21 -0.23 2.96 -0.47
CA VAL A 21 0.90 3.87 -0.66
C VAL A 21 0.35 5.28 -0.84
N ASP A 22 0.81 6.21 -0.01
CA ASP A 22 0.33 7.60 -0.02
C ASP A 22 1.43 8.52 0.54
N ASP A 23 1.54 9.73 0.03
CA ASP A 23 2.52 10.75 0.47
C ASP A 23 2.03 11.56 1.68
N GLU A 24 0.74 11.48 2.00
CA GLU A 24 0.15 12.11 3.17
C GLU A 24 0.13 11.15 4.38
N LEU A 25 0.84 11.52 5.44
CA LEU A 25 1.04 10.66 6.60
C LEU A 25 -0.28 10.31 7.31
N VAL A 26 -1.26 11.23 7.33
CA VAL A 26 -2.55 10.94 7.97
C VAL A 26 -3.30 9.80 7.26
N ASN A 27 -3.17 9.66 5.95
CA ASN A 27 -3.80 8.58 5.19
C ASN A 27 -3.12 7.24 5.47
N VAL A 28 -1.78 7.25 5.54
CA VAL A 28 -0.97 6.06 5.88
C VAL A 28 -1.34 5.53 7.25
N LEU A 29 -1.40 6.40 8.26
CA LEU A 29 -1.78 6.02 9.62
C LEU A 29 -3.22 5.50 9.68
N ALA A 30 -4.14 6.10 8.91
CA ALA A 30 -5.51 5.63 8.82
C ALA A 30 -5.61 4.22 8.20
N ALA A 31 -4.83 3.92 7.16
CA ALA A 31 -4.76 2.59 6.55
C ALA A 31 -4.18 1.54 7.50
N GLN A 32 -3.10 1.90 8.22
CA GLN A 32 -2.49 1.02 9.23
C GLN A 32 -3.46 0.69 10.37
N ALA A 33 -4.23 1.69 10.85
CA ALA A 33 -5.24 1.48 11.88
C ALA A 33 -6.37 0.51 11.45
N LEU A 34 -6.54 0.29 10.14
CA LEU A 34 -7.49 -0.66 9.56
C LEU A 34 -6.85 -2.02 9.24
N GLY A 35 -5.58 -2.24 9.59
CA GLY A 35 -4.87 -3.51 9.39
C GLY A 35 -4.22 -3.69 8.01
N MET A 36 -4.19 -2.64 7.18
CA MET A 36 -3.44 -2.67 5.92
C MET A 36 -1.94 -2.56 6.18
N ARG A 37 -1.12 -3.16 5.30
CA ARG A 37 0.26 -2.72 5.14
C ARG A 37 0.21 -1.36 4.42
N ALA A 38 0.84 -0.33 4.99
CA ALA A 38 0.88 0.98 4.37
C ALA A 38 2.27 1.61 4.39
N ILE A 39 2.62 2.27 3.29
CA ILE A 39 3.93 2.88 3.03
C ILE A 39 3.75 4.40 2.87
N HIS A 40 4.51 5.17 3.65
CA HIS A 40 4.56 6.62 3.49
C HIS A 40 5.52 6.99 2.36
N CYS A 41 4.97 7.41 1.23
CA CYS A 41 5.71 7.78 0.04
C CYS A 41 6.40 9.15 0.23
N ARG A 42 7.66 9.12 0.68
CA ARG A 42 8.52 10.33 0.74
C ARG A 42 9.52 10.39 -0.42
N ASP A 43 9.75 9.25 -1.06
CA ASP A 43 10.64 9.05 -2.19
C ASP A 43 10.14 7.83 -2.96
N THR A 44 9.89 8.00 -4.26
CA THR A 44 9.38 6.93 -5.11
C THR A 44 10.38 5.80 -5.30
N ALA A 45 11.69 6.06 -5.25
CA ALA A 45 12.72 5.02 -5.36
C ALA A 45 12.68 4.06 -4.15
N LEU A 46 12.46 4.61 -2.95
CA LEU A 46 12.31 3.80 -1.73
C LEU A 46 11.03 2.95 -1.76
N VAL A 47 9.92 3.55 -2.21
CA VAL A 47 8.66 2.80 -2.38
C VAL A 47 8.84 1.67 -3.37
N ALA A 48 9.44 1.93 -4.54
CA ALA A 48 9.68 0.90 -5.55
C ALA A 48 10.52 -0.26 -4.99
N ALA A 49 11.61 0.03 -4.29
CA ALA A 49 12.46 -1.00 -3.66
C ALA A 49 11.70 -1.84 -2.62
N GLU A 50 10.83 -1.20 -1.82
CA GLU A 50 9.99 -1.91 -0.84
C GLU A 50 8.94 -2.80 -1.53
N LEU A 51 8.30 -2.31 -2.59
CA LEU A 51 7.31 -3.08 -3.35
C LEU A 51 7.94 -4.26 -4.09
N ILE A 52 9.12 -4.08 -4.70
CA ILE A 52 9.89 -5.16 -5.33
C ILE A 52 10.17 -6.26 -4.33
N THR A 53 10.64 -5.89 -3.13
CA THR A 53 10.94 -6.84 -2.06
C THR A 53 9.68 -7.55 -1.58
N LEU A 54 8.59 -6.80 -1.37
CA LEU A 54 7.35 -7.31 -0.80
C LEU A 54 6.63 -8.29 -1.73
N PHE A 55 6.59 -7.98 -3.02
CA PHE A 55 5.91 -8.79 -4.03
C PHE A 55 6.84 -9.74 -4.78
N ALA A 56 8.12 -9.79 -4.41
CA ALA A 56 9.15 -10.55 -5.10
C ALA A 56 9.15 -10.28 -6.62
N LEU A 57 9.04 -9.00 -7.00
CA LEU A 57 9.01 -8.58 -8.39
C LEU A 57 10.41 -8.65 -8.98
N ASP A 58 10.48 -8.91 -10.28
CA ASP A 58 11.72 -8.76 -11.04
C ASP A 58 11.98 -7.26 -11.29
N PRO A 59 13.09 -6.67 -10.80
CA PRO A 59 13.40 -5.27 -11.03
C PRO A 59 13.64 -4.92 -12.50
N GLU A 60 13.88 -5.89 -13.38
CA GLU A 60 13.96 -5.64 -14.83
C GLU A 60 12.58 -5.45 -15.50
N GLN A 61 11.48 -5.74 -14.79
CA GLN A 61 10.10 -5.61 -15.27
C GLN A 61 9.29 -4.51 -14.57
N ALA A 62 9.88 -3.81 -13.59
CA ALA A 62 9.24 -2.79 -12.74
C ALA A 62 9.67 -1.36 -13.11
#